data_AF-X1E207-F1
#
_entry.id   AF-X1E207-F1
#
_cell.length_a   1.000
_cell.length_b   1.000
_cell.length_c   1.000
_cell.angle_alpha   90.00
_cell.angle_beta   90.00
_cell.angle_gamma   90.00
#
_symmetry.space_group_name_H-M   'P 1'
#
loop_
_entity.id
_entity.type
_entity.pdbx_description
1 polymer ?
#
loop_
_entity_poly.entity_id
_entity_poly.type
_entity_poly.pdbx_seq_one_letter_code
_entity_poly.pdbx_strand_id
1 'polypeptide(L)' 'MNNSFKKTLRGKNIGRFFIDFNELYINYEKKALHRARDEKIFQKPEKLIMQTIANNLTVAYDNKNYYPLSTCIA' A
#
# COMPACT_ATOMS: atom_id res chain seq x y z
N MET A 1 -19.62 10.08 5.71
CA MET A 1 -18.34 9.32 5.81
C MET A 1 -17.25 10.17 5.17
N ASN A 2 -16.14 10.43 5.88
CA ASN A 2 -15.04 11.23 5.34
C ASN A 2 -14.36 10.49 4.18
N ASN A 3 -14.34 11.10 2.99
CA ASN A 3 -13.80 10.52 1.74
C ASN A 3 -12.26 10.35 1.72
N SER A 4 -11.59 10.55 2.86
CA SER A 4 -10.15 10.57 3.02
C SER A 4 -9.53 9.22 3.40
N PHE A 5 -10.34 8.24 3.81
CA PHE A 5 -9.84 6.91 4.14
C PHE A 5 -9.54 6.08 2.88
N LYS A 6 -8.32 5.57 2.79
CA LYS A 6 -7.82 4.74 1.68
C LYS A 6 -7.40 3.38 2.18
N LYS A 7 -7.64 2.32 1.39
CA LYS A 7 -7.18 0.97 1.70
C LYS A 7 -5.65 0.95 1.75
N THR A 8 -5.09 0.45 2.83
CA THR A 8 -3.63 0.47 3.05
C THR A 8 -3.09 -0.91 3.35
N LEU A 9 -1.79 -1.08 3.16
CA LEU A 9 -1.08 -2.34 3.35
C LEU A 9 0.17 -2.11 4.20
N ARG A 10 0.56 -3.16 4.92
CA ARG A 10 1.86 -3.32 5.57
C ARG A 10 2.60 -4.49 4.92
N GLY A 11 3.89 -4.63 5.19
CA GLY A 11 4.71 -5.74 4.69
C GLY A 11 4.06 -7.11 4.91
N LYS A 12 3.48 -7.35 6.10
CA LYS A 12 2.78 -8.59 6.45
C LYS A 12 1.56 -8.93 5.57
N ASN A 13 1.01 -7.96 4.82
CA ASN A 13 -0.09 -8.18 3.90
C ASN A 13 0.39 -8.67 2.53
N ILE A 14 1.67 -8.57 2.21
CA ILE A 14 2.22 -8.96 0.91
C ILE A 14 2.74 -10.38 1.03
N GLY A 15 2.01 -11.33 0.45
CA GLY A 15 2.47 -12.70 0.24
C GLY A 15 3.21 -12.85 -1.09
N ARG A 16 3.76 -14.04 -1.34
CA ARG A 16 4.37 -14.34 -2.65
C ARG A 16 3.26 -14.44 -3.69
N PHE A 17 3.15 -13.41 -4.53
CA PHE A 17 2.14 -13.25 -5.58
C PHE A 17 0.70 -13.00 -5.11
N PHE A 18 0.46 -12.71 -3.83
CA PHE A 18 -0.88 -12.38 -3.33
C PHE A 18 -0.87 -11.24 -2.31
N ILE A 19 -2.00 -10.56 -2.18
CA ILE A 19 -2.24 -9.52 -1.17
C ILE A 19 -3.34 -10.00 -0.22
N ASP A 20 -3.02 -10.11 1.06
CA ASP A 20 -3.96 -10.40 2.14
C ASP A 20 -4.46 -9.08 2.76
N PHE A 21 -5.61 -8.59 2.29
CA PHE A 21 -6.18 -7.33 2.75
C PHE A 21 -7.04 -7.51 4.00
N ASN A 22 -6.56 -7.00 5.12
CA ASN A 22 -7.18 -7.14 6.44
C ASN A 22 -8.00 -5.89 6.84
N GLU A 23 -8.81 -5.36 5.91
CA GLU A 23 -9.70 -4.19 6.14
C GLU A 23 -9.00 -2.99 6.80
N LEU A 24 -7.72 -2.77 6.46
CA LEU A 24 -6.92 -1.70 7.03
C LEU A 24 -7.03 -0.43 6.19
N TYR A 25 -7.24 0.70 6.86
CA TYR A 25 -7.39 2.00 6.22
C TYR A 25 -6.43 3.03 6.82
N ILE A 26 -6.02 3.99 5.99
CA ILE A 26 -5.29 5.18 6.40
C ILE A 26 -6.10 6.42 6.04
N ASN A 27 -6.17 7.39 6.96
CA ASN A 27 -6.62 8.74 6.62
C ASN A 27 -5.51 9.41 5.81
N TYR A 28 -5.64 9.45 4.48
CA TYR A 28 -4.60 9.99 3.60
C TYR A 28 -4.71 11.51 3.45
N GLU A 29 -4.49 12.23 4.54
CA GLU A 29 -4.39 13.68 4.54
C GLU A 29 -2.92 14.10 4.39
N LYS A 30 -2.52 14.55 3.19
CA LYS A 30 -1.11 14.85 2.86
C LYS A 30 -0.42 15.79 3.86
N LYS A 31 -1.15 16.75 4.43
CA LYS A 31 -0.62 17.72 5.41
C LYS A 31 -0.37 17.11 6.78
N ALA A 32 -1.07 16.03 7.12
CA ALA A 32 -0.95 15.31 8.39
C ALA A 32 0.09 14.17 8.33
N LEU A 33 0.51 13.76 7.13
CA LEU A 33 1.43 12.64 6.93
C LEU A 33 2.88 13.11 6.80
N HIS A 34 3.76 12.56 7.63
CA HIS A 34 5.19 12.72 7.45
C HIS A 34 5.66 12.02 6.16
N ARG A 35 6.22 12.79 5.22
CA ARG A 35 6.67 12.31 3.89
C ARG A 35 5.55 11.66 3.07
N ALA A 36 4.42 12.35 2.93
CA ALA A 36 3.38 11.95 1.98
C ALA A 36 3.95 11.74 0.58
N ARG A 37 3.55 10.64 -0.07
CA ARG A 37 3.94 10.32 -1.45
C ARG A 37 2.96 10.95 -2.44
N ASP A 38 3.38 11.07 -3.70
CA ASP A 38 2.46 11.39 -4.78
C ASP A 38 1.44 10.25 -4.93
N GLU A 39 0.16 10.59 -4.80
CA GLU A 39 -0.94 9.63 -4.89
C GLU A 39 -1.06 9.01 -6.27
N LYS A 40 -0.51 9.66 -7.31
CA LYS A 40 -0.48 9.08 -8.67
C LYS A 40 0.23 7.73 -8.72
N ILE A 41 1.15 7.45 -7.80
CA ILE A 41 1.83 6.15 -7.68
C ILE A 41 0.81 5.09 -7.23
N PHE A 42 -0.04 5.43 -6.25
CA PHE A 42 -1.03 4.52 -5.69
C PHE A 42 -2.26 4.33 -6.58
N GLN A 43 -2.58 5.34 -7.40
CA GLN A 43 -3.74 5.35 -8.29
C GLN A 43 -3.49 4.67 -9.66
N LYS A 44 -2.30 4.12 -9.89
CA LYS A 44 -2.02 3.35 -11.12
C LYS A 44 -2.92 2.11 -11.15
N PRO A 45 -3.64 1.88 -12.28
CA PRO A 45 -4.61 0.78 -12.38
C PRO A 45 -3.98 -0.58 -12.14
N GLU A 46 -2.68 -0.71 -12.43
CA GLU A 46 -1.88 -1.91 -12.21
C GLU A 46 -0.50 -1.51 -11.70
N LYS A 47 0.00 -2.23 -10.69
CA LYS A 47 1.36 -2.06 -10.14
C LYS A 47 1.79 -3.30 -9.38
N LEU A 48 3.08 -3.37 -9.07
CA LEU A 48 3.63 -4.39 -8.16
C LEU A 48 3.86 -3.76 -6.80
N ILE A 49 3.55 -4.49 -5.74
CA ILE A 49 3.85 -4.10 -4.36
C ILE A 49 4.79 -5.14 -3.77
N MET A 50 5.89 -4.70 -3.19
CA MET A 50 6.87 -5.57 -2.55
C MET A 50 7.04 -5.26 -1.06
N GLN A 51 7.46 -6.26 -0.28
CA GLN A 51 7.91 -6.01 1.08
C GLN A 51 9.25 -5.26 1.07
N THR A 52 9.39 -4.23 1.92
CA THR A 52 10.66 -3.52 2.09
C THR A 52 11.61 -4.30 3.01
N ILE A 53 11.05 -4.99 4.01
CA ILE A 53 11.79 -5.78 4.99
C ILE A 53 11.28 -7.22 4.88
N ALA A 54 12.08 -8.09 4.27
CA ALA A 54 11.76 -9.48 4.04
C ALA A 54 13.03 -10.33 3.93
N ASN A 55 12.93 -11.62 4.27
CA ASN A 55 14.03 -12.57 4.07
C ASN A 55 14.20 -12.96 2.60
N ASN A 56 13.14 -12.85 1.79
CA ASN A 56 13.12 -13.18 0.38
C ASN A 56 12.39 -12.07 -0.39
N LEU A 57 12.72 -11.91 -1.68
CA LEU A 57 11.98 -11.01 -2.56
C LEU A 57 10.51 -11.44 -2.63
N THR A 58 9.66 -10.69 -1.96
CA THR A 58 8.23 -10.96 -1.82
C THR A 58 7.45 -9.83 -2.47
N VAL A 59 6.78 -10.15 -3.58
CA VAL A 59 6.10 -9.19 -4.46
C VAL A 59 4.73 -9.73 -4.80
N ALA A 60 3.74 -8.85 -4.88
CA ALA A 60 2.39 -9.14 -5.32
C ALA A 60 1.90 -8.11 -6.34
N TYR A 61 0.97 -8.52 -7.20
CA TYR A 61 0.31 -7.63 -8.14
C TYR A 61 -0.88 -6.92 -7.48
N ASP A 62 -0.99 -5.61 -7.72
CA ASP A 62 -2.07 -4.76 -7.24
C ASP A 62 -2.83 -4.11 -8.40
N ASN A 63 -4.14 -4.38 -8.44
CA ASN A 63 -5.11 -3.71 -9.29
C ASN A 63 -6.25 -3.05 -8.50
N LYS A 64 -6.07 -2.87 -7.19
CA LYS A 64 -7.07 -2.34 -6.24
C LYS A 64 -6.69 -0.98 -5.65
N ASN A 65 -5.60 -0.37 -6.13
CA ASN A 65 -5.14 0.96 -5.72
C ASN A 65 -4.87 1.07 -4.22
N TYR A 66 -4.11 0.12 -3.67
CA TYR A 66 -3.69 0.18 -2.27
C TYR A 66 -2.67 1.31 -2.05
N TYR A 67 -2.63 1.80 -0.81
CA TYR A 67 -1.69 2.82 -0.33
C TYR A 67 -0.70 2.17 0.65
N PRO A 68 0.46 1.64 0.20
CA PRO A 68 1.43 0.98 1.07
C PRO A 68 2.00 1.90 2.16
N LEU A 69 2.12 1.37 3.38
CA LEU A 69 2.92 2.00 4.45
C LEU A 69 4.39 1.60 4.31
N SER A 70 5.28 2.24 5.08
CA SER A 70 6.75 2.10 4.99
C SER A 70 7.32 0.67 4.97
N THR A 71 6.57 -0.34 5.42
CA THR A 71 6.99 -1.76 5.43
C THR A 71 6.79 -2.47 4.09
N CYS A 72 6.12 -1.84 3.13
CA CYS A 72 5.98 -2.29 1.75
C CYS A 72 5.99 -1.10 0.79
N ILE A 73 6.30 -1.34 -0.48
CA ILE A 73 6.43 -0.27 -1.47
C ILE A 73 5.78 -0.68 -2.79
N ALA A 74 5.13 0.31 -3.43
CA ALA A 74 4.53 0.26 -4.75
C ALA A 74 5.40 1.00 -5.77
#